data_AF-W9RWR9-F1
#
_entry.id   AF-W9RWR9-F1
#
_cell.length_a   1.000
_cell.length_b   1.000
_cell.length_c   1.000
_cell.angle_alpha   90.00
_cell.angle_beta   90.00
_cell.angle_gamma   90.00
#
_symmetry.space_group_name_H-M   'P 1'
#
loop_
_entity.id
_entity.type
_entity.pdbx_description
1 polymer ?
#
loop_
_entity_poly.entity_id
_entity_poly.type
_entity_poly.pdbx_seq_one_letter_code
_entity_poly.pdbx_strand_id
1 'polypeptide(L)'
;MSLFSLSSVSLSPPPFSTAHSCRHLHRRIFSLSSSSSSSSSSASVSASTSKPAKVVVTRERGKNGKLVNALAKHGISCLELPLIKHTKGPDLDRLSTVLSADADTAFDWIVITSPEAGSVFLEAWKASGTPNVKIAVVGAGTASIFKEVMQSLKQSLDVAFVPSKATGKVLASELPKNSSTKCTVLYPASAKASNEIEDGLSNRGFEVTRLNTYTTVIADGYKNANWVI
;
A
#
# COMPACT_ATOMS: atom_id res chain seq x y z
N MET A 1 -5.80 -11.92 -65.79
CA MET A 1 -4.49 -12.29 -66.36
C MET A 1 -3.40 -11.97 -65.34
N SER A 2 -2.49 -12.92 -65.11
CA SER A 2 -1.20 -12.85 -64.38
C SER A 2 -1.22 -12.45 -62.89
N LEU A 3 -0.96 -13.31 -61.89
CA LEU A 3 0.19 -14.18 -61.53
C LEU A 3 1.32 -13.46 -60.74
N PHE A 4 1.50 -13.92 -59.48
CA PHE A 4 2.73 -14.01 -58.62
C PHE A 4 3.55 -12.72 -58.37
N SER A 5 4.33 -12.50 -57.30
CA SER A 5 5.11 -13.40 -56.45
C SER A 5 5.61 -12.68 -55.17
N LEU A 6 6.08 -13.49 -54.21
CA LEU A 6 6.60 -13.18 -52.86
C LEU A 6 7.89 -12.33 -52.85
N SER A 7 8.17 -11.65 -51.73
CA SER A 7 9.43 -11.79 -50.96
C SER A 7 9.37 -11.13 -49.58
N SER A 8 9.73 -11.94 -48.59
CA SER A 8 9.94 -11.64 -47.18
C SER A 8 11.28 -10.94 -46.94
N VAL A 9 11.38 -10.06 -45.94
CA VAL A 9 12.61 -9.89 -45.14
C VAL A 9 12.27 -9.47 -43.72
N SER A 10 12.59 -10.39 -42.81
CA SER A 10 12.60 -10.27 -41.37
C SER A 10 13.91 -9.61 -40.92
N LEU A 11 13.85 -8.66 -39.99
CA LEU A 11 15.03 -8.17 -39.26
C LEU A 11 14.74 -8.27 -37.76
N SER A 12 15.26 -9.35 -37.17
CA SER A 12 15.42 -9.50 -35.72
C SER A 12 16.74 -8.84 -35.29
N PRO A 13 16.80 -8.15 -34.14
CA PRO A 13 18.06 -7.70 -33.55
C PRO A 13 18.77 -8.85 -32.80
N PRO A 14 20.12 -8.91 -32.83
CA PRO A 14 20.89 -9.94 -32.13
C PRO A 14 21.15 -9.61 -30.64
N PRO A 15 21.57 -10.62 -29.84
CA PRO A 15 21.62 -10.58 -28.38
C PRO A 15 22.95 -10.06 -27.83
N PHE A 16 22.92 -9.43 -26.65
CA PHE A 16 24.10 -9.17 -25.84
C PHE A 16 24.34 -10.33 -24.87
N SER A 17 25.38 -11.12 -25.16
CA SER A 17 25.94 -12.13 -24.27
C SER A 17 27.28 -11.67 -23.71
N THR A 18 27.46 -11.98 -22.43
CA THR A 18 28.63 -11.75 -21.57
C THR A 18 29.84 -12.57 -22.02
N ALA A 19 31.05 -11.99 -21.96
CA ALA A 19 32.26 -12.79 -21.79
C ALA A 19 33.43 -11.99 -21.20
N HIS A 20 33.82 -12.47 -20.03
CA HIS A 20 35.13 -12.55 -19.40
C HIS A 20 36.38 -12.16 -20.21
N SER A 21 37.22 -11.32 -19.61
CA SER A 21 38.67 -11.40 -19.75
C SER A 21 39.35 -10.74 -18.55
N CYS A 22 40.10 -11.51 -17.76
CA CYS A 22 41.40 -11.04 -17.28
C CYS A 22 42.26 -12.21 -16.80
N ARG A 23 43.54 -12.10 -17.11
CA ARG A 23 44.51 -13.16 -17.25
C ARG A 23 45.12 -13.59 -15.91
N HIS A 24 45.57 -14.85 -15.89
CA HIS A 24 46.58 -15.40 -14.99
C HIS A 24 47.74 -14.43 -14.71
N LEU A 25 48.33 -14.52 -13.51
CA LEU A 25 49.76 -14.83 -13.29
C LEU A 25 50.09 -14.97 -11.79
N HIS A 26 50.68 -16.13 -11.46
CA HIS A 26 51.70 -16.42 -10.44
C HIS A 26 51.55 -16.02 -8.96
N ARG A 27 51.19 -17.06 -8.19
CA ARG A 27 51.79 -17.53 -6.93
C ARG A 27 53.16 -16.92 -6.56
N ARG A 28 53.23 -16.20 -5.44
CA ARG A 28 54.38 -16.20 -4.51
C ARG A 28 53.88 -16.04 -3.07
N ILE A 29 54.19 -17.05 -2.27
CA ILE A 29 54.01 -17.11 -0.82
C ILE A 29 55.21 -16.41 -0.20
N PHE A 30 54.96 -15.42 0.67
CA PHE A 30 55.92 -14.99 1.69
C PHE A 30 55.16 -14.68 2.98
N SER A 31 55.45 -15.50 3.97
CA SER A 31 55.10 -15.37 5.38
C SER A 31 55.97 -14.31 6.05
N LEU A 32 55.36 -13.31 6.69
CA LEU A 32 56.00 -12.58 7.78
C LEU A 32 54.98 -12.31 8.88
N SER A 33 55.25 -12.91 10.04
CA SER A 33 54.63 -12.63 11.32
C SER A 33 55.03 -11.24 11.79
N SER A 34 54.07 -10.43 12.23
CA SER A 34 54.34 -9.18 12.94
C SER A 34 53.30 -9.01 14.03
N SER A 35 53.67 -9.44 15.23
CA SER A 35 52.98 -9.17 16.49
C SER A 35 53.04 -7.67 16.78
N SER A 36 51.89 -7.00 16.70
CA SER A 36 51.69 -5.65 17.24
C SER A 36 50.59 -5.70 18.29
N SER A 37 51.01 -5.64 19.55
CA SER A 37 50.17 -5.40 20.71
C SER A 37 49.82 -3.91 20.76
N SER A 38 48.61 -3.56 20.37
CA SER A 38 48.04 -2.23 20.63
C SER A 38 46.95 -2.35 21.69
N SER A 39 47.15 -1.59 22.75
CA SER A 39 46.40 -1.53 23.99
C SER A 39 44.94 -1.16 23.75
N SER A 40 44.05 -2.02 24.22
CA SER A 40 42.61 -1.80 24.34
C SER A 40 42.33 -0.74 25.40
N SER A 41 42.30 0.53 24.99
CA SER A 41 41.61 1.56 25.75
C SER A 41 40.11 1.32 25.60
N SER A 42 39.59 0.47 26.47
CA SER A 42 38.16 0.25 26.66
C SER A 42 37.56 1.51 27.26
N ALA A 43 37.25 2.48 26.39
CA ALA A 43 36.36 3.57 26.72
C ALA A 43 35.00 2.93 27.01
N SER A 44 34.73 2.71 28.30
CA SER A 44 33.40 2.43 28.80
C SER A 44 32.55 3.66 28.51
N VAL A 45 31.94 3.67 27.32
CA VAL A 45 30.74 4.46 27.08
C VAL A 45 29.72 3.99 28.10
N SER A 46 29.67 4.71 29.23
CA SER A 46 28.61 4.61 30.19
C SER A 46 27.34 5.02 29.45
N ALA A 47 26.69 4.02 28.85
CA ALA A 47 25.38 4.16 28.29
C ALA A 47 24.50 4.61 29.45
N SER A 48 24.16 5.90 29.47
CA SER A 48 23.17 6.46 30.37
C SER A 48 21.96 5.54 30.34
N THR A 49 21.70 4.82 31.41
CA THR A 49 20.59 3.88 31.56
C THR A 49 19.29 4.66 31.68
N SER A 50 18.88 5.29 30.57
CA SER A 50 17.52 5.78 30.43
C SER A 50 16.59 4.59 30.61
N LYS A 51 15.58 4.72 31.48
CA LYS A 51 14.57 3.68 31.68
C LYS A 51 14.02 3.28 30.30
N PRO A 52 13.85 1.97 30.02
CA PRO A 52 13.32 1.53 28.73
C PRO A 52 11.96 2.19 28.50
N ALA A 53 11.80 2.82 27.33
CA ALA A 53 10.57 3.48 26.95
C ALA A 53 9.41 2.47 26.98
N LYS A 54 8.34 2.81 27.69
CA LYS A 54 7.10 2.02 27.69
C LYS A 54 6.16 2.61 26.64
N VAL A 55 5.79 1.82 25.63
CA VAL A 55 4.88 2.26 24.56
C VAL A 55 3.53 1.60 24.73
N VAL A 56 2.45 2.38 24.61
CA VAL A 56 1.07 1.86 24.52
C VAL A 56 0.61 2.03 23.08
N VAL A 57 0.10 0.95 22.47
CA VAL A 57 -0.44 0.99 21.11
C VAL A 57 -1.96 0.88 21.14
N THR A 58 -2.65 1.81 20.48
CA THR A 58 -4.07 2.08 20.72
C THR A 58 -4.99 1.80 19.54
N ARG A 59 -4.46 1.25 18.44
CA ARG A 59 -5.28 0.86 17.29
C ARG A 59 -6.15 -0.35 17.64
N GLU A 60 -7.09 -0.63 16.74
CA GLU A 60 -7.92 -1.83 16.80
C GLU A 60 -7.11 -3.09 17.05
N ARG A 61 -7.71 -4.00 17.82
CA ARG A 61 -7.12 -5.28 18.19
C ARG A 61 -6.62 -6.02 16.95
N GLY A 62 -5.39 -6.51 17.01
CA GLY A 62 -4.76 -7.25 15.92
C GLY A 62 -4.13 -6.36 14.83
N LYS A 63 -4.36 -5.04 14.82
CA LYS A 63 -3.78 -4.14 13.80
C LYS A 63 -2.47 -3.47 14.22
N ASN A 64 -1.96 -3.78 15.43
CA ASN A 64 -0.72 -3.23 15.96
C ASN A 64 0.53 -4.04 15.59
N GLY A 65 0.40 -5.27 15.07
CA GLY A 65 1.51 -6.21 14.91
C GLY A 65 2.72 -5.65 14.14
N LYS A 66 2.51 -4.90 13.06
CA LYS A 66 3.60 -4.26 12.29
C LYS A 66 4.40 -3.26 13.16
N LEU A 67 3.70 -2.45 13.96
CA LEU A 67 4.32 -1.45 14.84
C LEU A 67 5.01 -2.11 16.03
N VAL A 68 4.34 -3.07 16.68
CA VAL A 68 4.90 -3.84 17.80
C VAL A 68 6.17 -4.55 17.39
N ASN A 69 6.18 -5.23 16.24
CA ASN A 69 7.35 -5.92 15.73
C ASN A 69 8.50 -4.97 15.37
N ALA A 70 8.19 -3.77 14.86
CA ALA A 70 9.21 -2.76 14.57
C ALA A 70 9.86 -2.24 15.86
N LEU A 71 9.06 -1.96 16.90
CA LEU A 71 9.55 -1.49 18.20
C LEU A 71 10.34 -2.57 18.95
N ALA A 72 9.90 -3.83 18.88
CA ALA A 72 10.59 -4.96 19.48
C ALA A 72 12.02 -5.14 18.94
N LYS A 73 12.26 -4.86 17.64
CA LYS A 73 13.62 -4.87 17.04
C LYS A 73 14.56 -3.85 17.68
N HIS A 74 14.04 -2.83 18.33
CA HIS A 74 14.80 -1.84 19.08
C HIS A 74 14.77 -2.08 20.60
N GLY A 75 14.33 -3.26 21.05
CA GLY A 75 14.23 -3.60 22.47
C GLY A 75 13.12 -2.87 23.23
N ILE A 76 12.16 -2.26 22.51
CA ILE A 76 11.05 -1.51 23.11
C ILE A 76 9.85 -2.44 23.26
N SER A 77 9.37 -2.59 24.50
CA SER A 77 8.14 -3.35 24.78
C SER A 77 6.90 -2.49 24.60
N CYS A 78 5.83 -3.11 24.08
CA CYS A 78 4.57 -2.46 23.81
C CYS A 78 3.44 -3.11 24.62
N LEU A 79 2.56 -2.29 25.17
CA LEU A 79 1.26 -2.72 25.72
C LEU A 79 0.17 -2.43 24.68
N GLU A 80 -0.56 -3.46 24.26
CA GLU A 80 -1.74 -3.26 23.42
C GLU A 80 -2.94 -2.83 24.25
N LEU A 81 -3.49 -1.66 23.94
CA LEU A 81 -4.70 -1.12 24.54
C LEU A 81 -5.64 -0.64 23.44
N PRO A 82 -6.42 -1.52 22.79
CA PRO A 82 -7.27 -1.13 21.69
C PRO A 82 -8.34 -0.12 22.13
N LEU A 83 -8.27 1.12 21.64
CA LEU A 83 -9.23 2.18 21.99
C LEU A 83 -10.30 2.39 20.92
N ILE A 84 -10.06 1.90 19.71
CA ILE A 84 -10.96 2.01 18.57
C ILE A 84 -11.20 0.65 17.93
N LYS A 85 -12.33 0.53 17.21
CA LYS A 85 -12.62 -0.56 16.29
C LYS A 85 -13.30 -0.04 15.04
N HIS A 86 -13.17 -0.77 13.94
CA HIS A 86 -13.92 -0.49 12.72
C HIS A 86 -15.23 -1.28 12.72
N THR A 87 -16.28 -0.67 12.20
CA THR A 87 -17.62 -1.25 12.11
C THR A 87 -18.24 -0.90 10.77
N LYS A 88 -19.28 -1.65 10.37
CA LYS A 88 -20.00 -1.42 9.11
C LYS A 88 -20.48 0.03 9.01
N GLY A 89 -20.28 0.63 7.86
CA GLY A 89 -20.82 1.95 7.52
C GLY A 89 -22.19 1.81 6.86
N PRO A 90 -22.94 2.93 6.75
CA PRO A 90 -24.30 2.91 6.21
C PRO A 90 -24.38 2.49 4.74
N ASP A 91 -23.31 2.67 3.96
CA ASP A 91 -23.30 2.36 2.53
C ASP A 91 -22.60 1.03 2.19
N LEU A 92 -22.21 0.24 3.20
CA LEU A 92 -21.46 -1.00 2.97
C LEU A 92 -22.20 -1.96 2.03
N ASP A 93 -23.48 -2.18 2.28
CA ASP A 93 -24.28 -3.15 1.53
C ASP A 93 -24.52 -2.72 0.07
N ARG A 94 -24.36 -1.42 -0.23
CA ARG A 94 -24.47 -0.88 -1.59
C ARG A 94 -23.19 -1.08 -2.40
N LEU A 95 -22.04 -1.28 -1.75
CA LEU A 95 -20.74 -1.31 -2.42
C LEU A 95 -20.64 -2.44 -3.45
N SER A 96 -21.07 -3.66 -3.10
CA SER A 96 -21.05 -4.79 -4.04
C SER A 96 -22.01 -4.58 -5.20
N THR A 97 -23.22 -4.07 -4.95
CA THR A 97 -24.21 -3.75 -6.00
C THR A 97 -23.66 -2.74 -7.00
N VAL A 98 -23.02 -1.68 -6.50
CA VAL A 98 -22.40 -0.64 -7.33
C VAL A 98 -21.23 -1.19 -8.15
N LEU A 99 -20.49 -2.18 -7.62
CA LEU A 99 -19.41 -2.85 -8.35
C LEU A 99 -19.89 -3.91 -9.35
N SER A 100 -21.07 -4.47 -9.15
CA SER A 100 -21.69 -5.46 -10.05
C SER A 100 -22.45 -4.84 -11.22
N ALA A 101 -22.60 -3.51 -11.26
CA ALA A 101 -23.31 -2.84 -12.34
C ALA A 101 -22.60 -3.07 -13.69
N ASP A 102 -23.38 -3.10 -14.78
CA ASP A 102 -22.93 -3.47 -16.13
C ASP A 102 -21.67 -2.70 -16.59
N ALA A 103 -20.93 -3.25 -17.54
CA ALA A 103 -19.67 -2.69 -18.04
C ALA A 103 -19.77 -1.21 -18.49
N ASP A 104 -20.95 -0.76 -18.92
CA ASP A 104 -21.23 0.62 -19.32
C ASP A 104 -21.35 1.61 -18.14
N THR A 105 -21.36 1.10 -16.91
CA THR A 105 -21.38 1.86 -15.65
C THR A 105 -20.13 1.67 -14.79
N ALA A 106 -19.09 1.05 -15.36
CA ALA A 106 -17.83 0.84 -14.66
C ALA A 106 -17.15 2.17 -14.31
N PHE A 107 -16.63 2.26 -13.09
CA PHE A 107 -15.85 3.43 -12.65
C PHE A 107 -14.48 3.44 -13.30
N ASP A 108 -14.04 4.60 -13.78
CA ASP A 108 -12.67 4.76 -14.30
C ASP A 108 -11.62 4.56 -13.19
N TRP A 109 -11.97 4.93 -11.96
CA TRP A 109 -11.11 4.81 -10.79
C TRP A 109 -11.85 4.35 -9.55
N ILE A 110 -11.20 3.47 -8.80
CA ILE A 110 -11.51 3.21 -7.39
C ILE A 110 -10.44 3.90 -6.54
N VAL A 111 -10.83 4.89 -5.72
CA VAL A 111 -9.90 5.59 -4.83
C VAL A 111 -9.93 4.96 -3.44
N ILE A 112 -8.78 4.54 -2.93
CA ILE A 112 -8.65 3.90 -1.61
C ILE A 112 -7.64 4.66 -0.76
N THR A 113 -8.12 5.29 0.32
CA THR A 113 -7.30 6.17 1.16
C THR A 113 -6.85 5.57 2.49
N SER A 114 -7.18 4.32 2.77
CA SER A 114 -6.73 3.63 3.99
C SER A 114 -6.63 2.12 3.77
N PRO A 115 -5.81 1.41 4.57
CA PRO A 115 -5.79 -0.05 4.55
C PRO A 115 -7.17 -0.66 4.83
N GLU A 116 -7.95 -0.05 5.72
CA GLU A 116 -9.29 -0.52 6.07
C GLU A 116 -10.26 -0.43 4.89
N ALA A 117 -10.28 0.71 4.20
CA ALA A 117 -11.08 0.89 2.99
C ALA A 117 -10.70 -0.16 1.93
N GLY A 118 -9.41 -0.50 1.82
CA GLY A 118 -8.92 -1.54 0.93
C GLY A 118 -9.44 -2.93 1.28
N SER A 119 -9.43 -3.30 2.57
CA SER A 119 -10.00 -4.58 3.04
C SER A 119 -11.49 -4.68 2.77
N VAL A 120 -12.27 -3.65 3.14
CA VAL A 120 -13.71 -3.59 2.90
C VAL A 120 -14.03 -3.65 1.40
N PHE A 121 -13.25 -2.94 0.58
CA PHE A 121 -13.39 -2.97 -0.87
C PHE A 121 -13.12 -4.36 -1.44
N LEU A 122 -12.04 -5.04 -1.02
CA LEU A 122 -11.71 -6.37 -1.53
C LEU A 122 -12.79 -7.41 -1.24
N GLU A 123 -13.45 -7.34 -0.08
CA GLU A 123 -14.59 -8.22 0.24
C GLU A 123 -15.76 -7.98 -0.72
N ALA A 124 -16.16 -6.71 -0.90
CA ALA A 124 -17.24 -6.36 -1.81
C ALA A 124 -16.92 -6.66 -3.27
N TRP A 125 -15.68 -6.43 -3.70
CA TRP A 125 -15.19 -6.70 -5.05
C TRP A 125 -15.17 -8.21 -5.38
N LYS A 126 -14.83 -9.05 -4.40
CA LYS A 126 -14.97 -10.52 -4.55
C LYS A 126 -16.45 -10.91 -4.64
N ALA A 127 -17.29 -10.34 -3.78
CA ALA A 127 -18.73 -10.59 -3.79
C ALA A 127 -19.41 -10.11 -5.09
N SER A 128 -18.85 -9.11 -5.76
CA SER A 128 -19.36 -8.56 -7.03
C SER A 128 -18.86 -9.32 -8.27
N GLY A 129 -18.17 -10.45 -8.12
CA GLY A 129 -17.67 -11.25 -9.24
C GLY A 129 -16.31 -10.81 -9.80
N THR A 130 -15.52 -10.05 -9.04
CA THR A 130 -14.15 -9.62 -9.40
C THR A 130 -14.05 -8.84 -10.73
N PRO A 131 -14.83 -7.76 -10.91
CA PRO A 131 -14.78 -6.93 -12.13
C PRO A 131 -13.38 -6.33 -12.34
N ASN A 132 -13.02 -6.04 -13.60
CA ASN A 132 -11.77 -5.34 -13.90
C ASN A 132 -11.85 -3.89 -13.40
N VAL A 133 -10.92 -3.50 -12.51
CA VAL A 133 -10.91 -2.17 -11.88
C VAL A 133 -9.50 -1.58 -11.86
N LYS A 134 -9.44 -0.25 -12.01
CA LYS A 134 -8.22 0.55 -11.78
C LYS A 134 -8.28 1.21 -10.42
N ILE A 135 -7.26 0.98 -9.60
CA ILE A 135 -7.20 1.45 -8.22
C ILE A 135 -6.14 2.55 -8.09
N ALA A 136 -6.55 3.66 -7.49
CA ALA A 136 -5.67 4.68 -6.96
C ALA A 136 -5.57 4.56 -5.45
N VAL A 137 -4.38 4.41 -4.90
CA VAL A 137 -4.16 4.29 -3.45
C VAL A 137 -3.37 5.46 -2.93
N VAL A 138 -3.69 5.93 -1.71
CA VAL A 138 -3.00 7.09 -1.13
C VAL A 138 -1.51 6.85 -0.86
N GLY A 139 -1.09 5.61 -0.61
CA GLY A 139 0.32 5.32 -0.33
C GLY A 139 0.63 3.86 -0.07
N ALA A 140 1.91 3.56 0.19
CA ALA A 140 2.44 2.20 0.29
C ALA A 140 1.76 1.32 1.36
N GLY A 141 1.33 1.91 2.48
CA GLY A 141 0.60 1.19 3.53
C GLY A 141 -0.73 0.63 3.02
N THR A 142 -1.47 1.43 2.26
CA THR A 142 -2.73 1.02 1.62
C THR A 142 -2.49 0.08 0.45
N ALA A 143 -1.51 0.37 -0.41
CA ALA A 143 -1.11 -0.49 -1.52
C ALA A 143 -0.79 -1.92 -1.06
N SER A 144 -0.23 -2.07 0.14
CA SER A 144 0.17 -3.37 0.68
C SER A 144 -0.99 -4.37 0.84
N ILE A 145 -2.23 -3.89 0.96
CA ILE A 145 -3.44 -4.72 1.07
C ILE A 145 -3.73 -5.49 -0.23
N PHE A 146 -3.34 -4.94 -1.38
CA PHE A 146 -3.65 -5.50 -2.70
C PHE A 146 -2.59 -6.48 -3.22
N LYS A 147 -1.39 -6.52 -2.62
CA LYS A 147 -0.24 -7.29 -3.13
C LYS A 147 -0.54 -8.77 -3.36
N GLU A 148 -1.15 -9.43 -2.38
CA GLU A 148 -1.46 -10.86 -2.45
C GLU A 148 -2.52 -11.15 -3.53
N VAL A 149 -3.57 -10.33 -3.59
CA VAL A 149 -4.66 -10.49 -4.57
C VAL A 149 -4.13 -10.31 -5.99
N MET A 150 -3.31 -9.28 -6.23
CA MET A 150 -2.68 -9.02 -7.53
C MET A 150 -1.75 -10.15 -8.00
N GLN A 151 -1.07 -10.85 -7.07
CA GLN A 151 -0.23 -12.00 -7.41
C GLN A 151 -1.06 -13.19 -7.87
N SER A 152 -2.24 -13.40 -7.28
CA SER A 152 -3.14 -14.50 -7.62
C SER A 152 -3.96 -14.24 -8.89
N LEU A 153 -4.33 -12.98 -9.16
CA LEU A 153 -5.27 -12.59 -10.21
C LEU A 153 -4.63 -11.52 -11.10
N LYS A 154 -3.86 -11.96 -12.09
CA LYS A 154 -3.01 -11.08 -12.94
C LYS A 154 -3.76 -10.03 -13.76
N GLN A 155 -5.09 -10.05 -13.86
CA GLN A 155 -5.82 -9.24 -14.85
C GLN A 155 -7.09 -8.54 -14.34
N SER A 156 -7.56 -8.75 -13.11
CA SER A 156 -8.84 -8.15 -12.66
C SER A 156 -8.67 -6.96 -11.70
N LEU A 157 -7.50 -6.76 -11.12
CA LEU A 157 -7.26 -5.68 -10.16
C LEU A 157 -5.86 -5.09 -10.34
N ASP A 158 -5.79 -3.79 -10.63
CA ASP A 158 -4.54 -3.08 -10.85
C ASP A 158 -4.43 -1.83 -9.96
N VAL A 159 -3.34 -1.72 -9.19
CA VAL A 159 -2.99 -0.50 -8.46
C VAL A 159 -2.22 0.41 -9.41
N ALA A 160 -2.99 1.13 -10.23
CA ALA A 160 -2.49 1.91 -11.36
C ALA A 160 -1.94 3.29 -10.95
N PHE A 161 -2.25 3.78 -9.75
CA PHE A 161 -1.80 5.10 -9.32
C PHE A 161 -1.48 5.19 -7.82
N VAL A 162 -0.37 5.87 -7.50
CA VAL A 162 0.03 6.28 -6.16
C VAL A 162 0.53 7.72 -6.25
N PRO A 163 0.05 8.65 -5.41
CA PRO A 163 0.51 10.03 -5.43
C PRO A 163 1.95 10.18 -4.95
N SER A 164 2.58 11.31 -5.28
CA SER A 164 3.93 11.67 -4.85
C SER A 164 4.08 11.77 -3.33
N LYS A 165 3.00 12.15 -2.62
CA LYS A 165 2.92 12.21 -1.17
C LYS A 165 1.66 11.53 -0.68
N ALA A 166 1.78 10.78 0.42
CA ALA A 166 0.70 9.98 0.97
C ALA A 166 -0.36 10.80 1.72
N THR A 167 -1.06 11.67 1.00
CA THR A 167 -2.12 12.54 1.50
C THR A 167 -3.30 12.56 0.53
N GLY A 168 -4.51 12.76 1.05
CA GLY A 168 -5.72 12.81 0.22
C GLY A 168 -5.66 13.96 -0.79
N LYS A 169 -5.27 15.15 -0.33
CA LYS A 169 -5.10 16.34 -1.16
C LYS A 169 -4.20 16.10 -2.38
N VAL A 170 -3.04 15.46 -2.18
CA VAL A 170 -2.09 15.21 -3.26
C VAL A 170 -2.62 14.14 -4.21
N LEU A 171 -3.27 13.09 -3.70
CA LEU A 171 -3.98 12.12 -4.55
C LEU A 171 -5.02 12.82 -5.42
N ALA A 172 -5.85 13.67 -4.82
CA ALA A 172 -6.90 14.39 -5.54
C ALA A 172 -6.32 15.32 -6.61
N SER A 173 -5.18 15.97 -6.36
CA SER A 173 -4.54 16.84 -7.36
C SER A 173 -3.82 16.11 -8.48
N GLU A 174 -3.24 14.94 -8.19
CA GLU A 174 -2.37 14.22 -9.12
C GLU A 174 -3.05 13.07 -9.86
N LEU A 175 -4.26 12.65 -9.43
CA LEU A 175 -4.99 11.56 -10.08
C LEU A 175 -5.12 11.81 -11.60
N PRO A 176 -4.70 10.87 -12.47
CA PRO A 176 -4.79 11.07 -13.91
C PRO A 176 -6.24 11.23 -14.37
N LYS A 177 -6.48 12.22 -15.23
CA LYS A 177 -7.77 12.48 -15.85
C LYS A 177 -7.64 12.42 -17.36
N ASN A 178 -8.46 11.61 -18.02
CA ASN A 178 -8.57 11.63 -19.47
C ASN A 178 -9.39 12.86 -19.89
N SER A 179 -8.90 13.63 -20.86
CA SER A 179 -9.48 14.93 -21.25
C SER A 179 -10.70 14.83 -22.16
N SER A 180 -11.03 13.64 -22.67
CA SER A 180 -12.04 13.42 -23.71
C SER A 180 -13.44 13.04 -23.20
N THR A 181 -13.57 12.58 -21.95
CA THR A 181 -14.85 12.09 -21.40
C THR A 181 -15.02 12.46 -19.92
N LYS A 182 -16.27 12.41 -19.42
CA LYS A 182 -16.53 12.43 -17.97
C LYS A 182 -15.77 11.26 -17.33
N CYS A 183 -15.03 11.55 -16.26
CA CYS A 183 -14.24 10.55 -15.56
C CYS A 183 -14.88 10.26 -14.20
N THR A 184 -15.29 9.01 -13.99
CA THR A 184 -16.05 8.58 -12.81
C THR A 184 -15.12 7.96 -11.75
N VAL A 185 -15.42 8.23 -10.48
CA VAL A 185 -14.63 7.75 -9.34
C VAL A 185 -15.54 7.13 -8.31
N LEU A 186 -15.28 5.87 -7.93
CA LEU A 186 -15.84 5.29 -6.72
C LEU A 186 -14.89 5.53 -5.55
N TYR A 187 -15.41 6.09 -4.46
CA TYR A 187 -14.64 6.38 -3.25
C TYR A 187 -15.25 5.70 -2.02
N PRO A 188 -14.90 4.43 -1.73
CA PRO A 188 -15.21 3.78 -0.46
C PRO A 188 -14.41 4.45 0.66
N ALA A 189 -15.11 5.05 1.62
CA ALA A 189 -14.52 5.89 2.66
C ALA A 189 -15.06 5.54 4.05
N SER A 190 -14.37 6.07 5.06
CA SER A 190 -14.95 6.11 6.41
C SER A 190 -16.08 7.15 6.46
N ALA A 191 -17.15 6.86 7.19
CA ALA A 191 -18.15 7.86 7.57
C ALA A 191 -17.53 9.06 8.34
N LYS A 192 -16.36 8.88 8.95
CA LYS A 192 -15.63 9.95 9.66
C LYS A 192 -14.56 10.64 8.80
N ALA A 193 -14.36 10.23 7.55
CA ALA A 193 -13.39 10.87 6.67
C ALA A 193 -13.87 12.27 6.27
N SER A 194 -12.93 13.20 6.13
CA SER A 194 -13.23 14.53 5.58
C SER A 194 -13.61 14.43 4.09
N ASN A 195 -14.13 15.53 3.55
CA ASN A 195 -14.53 15.61 2.13
C ASN A 195 -13.36 15.97 1.20
N GLU A 196 -12.12 16.01 1.69
CA GLU A 196 -10.94 16.49 0.92
C GLU A 196 -10.77 15.81 -0.44
N ILE A 197 -11.00 14.50 -0.52
CA ILE A 197 -10.93 13.74 -1.78
C ILE A 197 -12.06 14.11 -2.72
N GLU A 198 -13.29 14.13 -2.20
CA GLU A 198 -14.51 14.39 -2.95
C GLU A 198 -14.48 15.79 -3.54
N ASP A 199 -14.17 16.79 -2.71
CA ASP A 199 -14.04 18.18 -3.12
C ASP A 199 -12.88 18.35 -4.11
N GLY A 200 -11.71 17.78 -3.80
CA GLY A 200 -10.50 17.91 -4.62
C GLY A 200 -10.66 17.32 -6.02
N LEU A 201 -11.32 16.16 -6.13
CA LEU A 201 -11.60 15.51 -7.41
C LEU A 201 -12.76 16.20 -8.15
N SER A 202 -13.84 16.57 -7.46
CA SER A 202 -14.98 17.27 -8.08
C SER A 202 -14.54 18.62 -8.66
N ASN A 203 -13.66 19.35 -7.97
CA ASN A 203 -13.06 20.59 -8.48
C ASN A 203 -12.21 20.40 -9.74
N ARG A 204 -11.68 19.20 -9.96
CA ARG A 204 -11.00 18.81 -11.21
C ARG A 204 -11.95 18.23 -12.25
N GLY A 205 -13.25 18.23 -11.98
CA GLY A 205 -14.32 17.76 -12.86
C GLY A 205 -14.40 16.23 -12.99
N PHE A 206 -14.03 15.50 -11.94
CA PHE A 206 -14.39 14.10 -11.79
C PHE A 206 -15.82 13.98 -11.25
N GLU A 207 -16.51 12.91 -11.61
CA GLU A 207 -17.80 12.54 -11.03
C GLU A 207 -17.56 11.54 -9.90
N VAL A 208 -17.63 12.00 -8.66
CA VAL A 208 -17.27 11.20 -7.48
C VAL A 208 -18.51 10.59 -6.86
N THR A 209 -18.53 9.26 -6.77
CA THR A 209 -19.49 8.50 -5.95
C THR A 209 -18.80 8.08 -4.67
N ARG A 210 -19.08 8.78 -3.57
CA ARG A 210 -18.61 8.39 -2.24
C ARG A 210 -19.57 7.41 -1.60
N LEU A 211 -19.04 6.33 -1.02
CA LEU A 211 -19.78 5.40 -0.17
C LEU A 211 -19.12 5.33 1.20
N ASN A 212 -19.86 5.61 2.27
CA ASN A 212 -19.36 5.48 3.63
C ASN A 212 -19.50 4.03 4.09
N THR A 213 -18.51 3.21 3.75
CA THR A 213 -18.59 1.73 3.87
C THR A 213 -18.14 1.21 5.23
N TYR A 214 -17.46 2.03 6.02
CA TYR A 214 -17.11 1.71 7.40
C TYR A 214 -17.12 2.97 8.28
N THR A 215 -17.15 2.77 9.59
CA THR A 215 -16.95 3.84 10.57
C THR A 215 -16.07 3.38 11.72
N THR A 216 -15.42 4.34 12.38
CA THR A 216 -14.56 4.09 13.53
C THR A 216 -15.28 4.47 14.81
N VAL A 217 -15.43 3.50 15.70
CA VAL A 217 -16.08 3.67 17.00
C VAL A 217 -15.11 3.32 18.13
N ILE A 218 -15.46 3.71 19.36
CA ILE A 218 -14.71 3.31 20.55
C ILE A 218 -14.80 1.78 20.74
N ALA A 219 -13.68 1.15 21.06
CA ALA A 219 -13.61 -0.28 21.34
C ALA A 219 -14.51 -0.69 22.52
N ASP A 220 -15.02 -1.91 22.50
CA ASP A 220 -15.86 -2.41 23.60
C ASP A 220 -15.02 -2.59 24.88
N GLY A 221 -15.64 -2.44 26.05
CA GLY A 221 -14.96 -2.49 27.36
C GLY A 221 -14.57 -1.13 27.94
N TYR A 222 -14.56 -0.06 27.14
CA TYR A 222 -14.21 1.31 27.59
C TYR A 222 -15.40 2.25 27.70
N LYS A 223 -16.59 1.83 27.25
CA LYS A 223 -17.81 2.66 27.24
C LYS A 223 -18.40 2.93 28.64
N ASN A 224 -18.11 2.06 29.61
CA ASN A 224 -18.64 2.11 30.98
C ASN A 224 -17.54 2.01 32.05
N ALA A 225 -16.28 2.19 31.69
CA ALA A 225 -15.19 2.07 32.65
C ALA A 225 -15.10 3.36 33.46
N ASN A 226 -15.38 3.25 34.77
CA ASN A 226 -15.20 4.32 35.73
C ASN A 226 -13.70 4.41 36.07
N TRP A 227 -12.95 5.16 35.28
CA TRP A 227 -11.52 5.31 35.45
C TRP A 227 -11.25 6.27 36.62
N VAL A 228 -10.94 5.72 37.79
CA VAL A 228 -10.25 6.49 38.84
C VAL A 228 -8.77 6.49 38.45
N ILE A 229 -8.24 7.67 38.14
CA ILE A 229 -6.81 7.90 37.89
C ILE A 229 -6.13 8.17 39.23
#